data_AF-A0AAN9A620-F1
#
_entry.id   AF-A0AAN9A620-F1
#
_cell.length_a   1.000
_cell.length_b   1.000
_cell.length_c   1.000
_cell.angle_alpha   90.00
_cell.angle_beta   90.00
_cell.angle_gamma   90.00
#
_symmetry.space_group_name_H-M   'P 1'
#
loop_
_entity.id
_entity.type
_entity.pdbx_description
1 polymer ?
#
loop_
_entity_poly.entity_id
_entity_poly.type
_entity_poly.pdbx_seq_one_letter_code
_entity_poly.pdbx_strand_id
1 'polypeptide(L)'
;MTFRNRPSVIFLKAANQHTSLSELWQMLRRVSGKKSTKIPTHPKPMDEAERLADTFSSCSATQQLPPSTIRIQNDLRLQRWDIINHACNQEDETDAPFTSQELRNTKHRGKDTAPGADGITYTMINNMGTA
;
A
#
# COMPACT_ATOMS: atom_id res chain seq x y z
N MET A 1 11.99 -5.80 -54.36
CA MET A 1 11.98 -5.43 -52.93
C MET A 1 10.78 -6.08 -52.25
N THR A 2 11.00 -7.21 -51.59
CA THR A 2 9.95 -7.96 -50.88
C THR A 2 9.71 -7.32 -49.51
N PHE A 3 8.57 -6.66 -49.33
CA PHE A 3 8.10 -6.24 -48.01
C PHE A 3 7.75 -7.50 -47.21
N ARG A 4 8.62 -7.87 -46.26
CA ARG A 4 8.30 -8.91 -45.27
C ARG A 4 7.01 -8.54 -44.56
N ASN A 5 6.05 -9.44 -44.65
CA ASN A 5 4.76 -9.46 -43.94
C ASN A 5 4.95 -8.95 -42.50
N ARG A 6 4.50 -7.73 -42.20
CA ARG A 6 4.56 -7.16 -40.83
C ARG A 6 3.26 -7.53 -40.10
N PRO A 7 3.28 -8.37 -39.06
CA PRO A 7 2.07 -8.77 -38.30
C PRO A 7 1.38 -7.62 -37.54
N SER A 8 1.86 -6.38 -37.68
CA SER A 8 1.43 -5.22 -36.88
C SER A 8 0.15 -4.54 -37.36
N VAL A 9 -0.23 -4.67 -38.64
CA VAL A 9 -1.41 -3.97 -39.19
C VAL A 9 -2.72 -4.73 -38.89
N ILE A 10 -2.66 -6.06 -38.76
CA ILE A 10 -3.83 -6.89 -38.40
C ILE A 10 -4.24 -6.66 -36.95
N PHE A 11 -3.28 -6.38 -36.06
CA PHE A 11 -3.51 -6.28 -34.62
C PHE A 11 -4.38 -5.06 -34.25
N LEU A 12 -4.17 -3.89 -34.87
CA LEU A 12 -4.99 -2.68 -34.60
C LEU A 12 -6.43 -2.80 -35.12
N LYS A 13 -6.68 -3.63 -36.13
CA LYS A 13 -8.03 -3.94 -36.63
C LYS A 13 -8.88 -4.76 -35.64
N ALA A 14 -8.26 -5.38 -34.63
CA ALA A 14 -8.96 -6.16 -33.61
C ALA A 14 -9.47 -5.30 -32.43
N ALA A 15 -9.11 -4.01 -32.37
CA ALA A 15 -9.65 -3.11 -31.36
C ALA A 15 -11.14 -2.83 -31.63
N ASN A 16 -11.96 -2.90 -30.59
CA ASN A 16 -13.40 -2.66 -30.66
C ASN A 16 -13.84 -1.73 -29.52
N GLN A 17 -15.14 -1.45 -29.43
CA GLN A 17 -15.73 -0.54 -28.43
C GLN A 17 -15.50 -0.96 -26.96
N HIS A 18 -15.07 -2.19 -26.70
CA HIS A 18 -14.73 -2.70 -25.37
C HIS A 18 -13.23 -2.68 -25.09
N THR A 19 -12.40 -2.28 -26.05
CA THR A 19 -10.96 -2.13 -25.82
C THR A 19 -10.72 -0.86 -25.01
N SER A 20 -10.17 -1.02 -23.82
CA SER A 20 -9.84 0.10 -22.96
C SER A 20 -8.76 0.98 -23.59
N LEU A 21 -8.73 2.26 -23.20
CA LEU A 21 -7.71 3.19 -23.68
C LEU A 21 -6.28 2.70 -23.38
N SER A 22 -6.09 2.03 -22.24
CA SER A 22 -4.81 1.44 -21.84
C SER A 22 -4.34 0.35 -22.80
N GLU A 23 -5.26 -0.52 -23.21
CA GLU A 23 -4.98 -1.61 -24.17
C GLU A 23 -4.67 -1.05 -25.55
N LEU A 24 -5.44 -0.06 -26.02
CA LEU A 24 -5.15 0.67 -27.28
C LEU A 24 -3.73 1.26 -27.27
N TRP A 25 -3.33 1.92 -26.18
CA TRP A 25 -1.97 2.44 -26.04
C TRP A 25 -0.91 1.34 -26.04
N GLN A 26 -1.18 0.19 -25.43
CA GLN A 26 -0.26 -0.95 -25.44
C GLN A 26 -0.11 -1.56 -26.84
N MET A 27 -1.20 -1.68 -27.59
CA MET A 27 -1.21 -2.13 -28.98
C MET A 27 -0.39 -1.17 -29.85
N LEU A 28 -0.63 0.14 -29.73
CA LEU A 28 0.10 1.18 -30.48
C LEU A 28 1.61 1.14 -30.18
N ARG A 29 2.00 1.02 -28.90
CA ARG A 29 3.42 0.92 -28.51
C ARG A 29 4.11 -0.30 -29.13
N ARG A 30 3.42 -1.46 -29.17
CA ARG A 30 3.92 -2.68 -29.82
C ARG A 30 4.14 -2.49 -31.32
N VAL A 31 3.17 -1.86 -32.02
CA VAL A 31 3.24 -1.59 -33.46
C VAL A 31 4.35 -0.61 -33.81
N SER A 32 4.53 0.44 -33.00
CA SER A 32 5.57 1.45 -33.18
C SER A 32 6.98 0.95 -32.82
N GLY A 33 7.14 -0.32 -32.46
CA GLY A 33 8.43 -0.91 -32.08
C GLY A 33 9.01 -0.36 -30.77
N LYS A 34 8.27 0.50 -30.06
CA LYS A 34 8.64 1.01 -28.73
C LYS A 34 8.41 -0.12 -27.74
N LYS A 35 9.43 -0.95 -27.53
CA LYS A 35 9.48 -1.87 -26.40
C LYS A 35 9.22 -1.05 -25.14
N SER A 36 8.31 -1.51 -24.27
CA SER A 36 8.22 -0.95 -22.92
C SER A 36 9.58 -1.20 -22.27
N THR A 37 10.40 -0.16 -22.20
CA THR A 37 11.71 -0.21 -21.55
C THR A 37 11.47 -0.20 -20.05
N LYS A 38 10.90 -1.29 -19.52
CA LYS A 38 11.24 -1.73 -18.16
C LYS A 38 12.56 -2.46 -18.24
N ILE A 39 13.58 -1.78 -18.77
CA ILE A 39 14.95 -2.24 -18.55
C ILE A 39 15.19 -1.91 -17.08
N PRO A 40 15.52 -2.89 -16.23
CA PRO A 40 15.94 -2.59 -14.87
C PRO A 40 17.04 -1.53 -14.94
N THR A 41 16.86 -0.40 -14.24
CA THR A 41 17.83 0.71 -14.24
C THR A 41 19.24 0.24 -13.88
N HIS A 42 19.33 -0.87 -13.13
CA HIS A 42 20.56 -1.53 -12.74
C HIS A 42 20.61 -2.96 -13.29
N PRO A 43 21.77 -3.46 -13.79
CA PRO A 43 21.91 -4.82 -14.32
C PRO A 43 21.55 -5.92 -13.30
N LYS A 44 21.64 -5.62 -12.00
CA LYS A 44 21.22 -6.48 -10.89
C LYS A 44 20.48 -5.65 -9.83
N PRO A 45 19.18 -5.42 -10.00
CA PRO A 45 18.45 -4.47 -9.15
C PRO A 45 18.33 -4.93 -7.69
N MET A 46 18.32 -6.25 -7.43
CA MET A 46 18.26 -6.80 -6.08
C MET A 46 19.56 -6.56 -5.32
N ASP A 47 20.70 -6.95 -5.90
CA ASP A 47 22.02 -6.76 -5.30
C ASP A 47 22.27 -5.29 -4.95
N GLU A 48 21.83 -4.36 -5.80
CA GLU A 48 21.96 -2.92 -5.54
C GLU A 48 21.00 -2.43 -4.44
N ALA A 49 19.78 -2.97 -4.38
CA ALA A 49 18.85 -2.66 -3.30
C ALA A 49 19.38 -3.14 -1.95
N GLU A 50 19.94 -4.35 -1.88
CA GLU A 50 20.60 -4.90 -0.69
C GLU A 50 21.80 -4.04 -0.28
N ARG A 51 22.69 -3.71 -1.22
CA ARG A 51 23.83 -2.82 -0.96
C ARG A 51 23.40 -1.47 -0.37
N LEU A 52 22.32 -0.87 -0.90
CA LEU A 52 21.79 0.38 -0.40
C LEU A 52 21.17 0.22 1.00
N ALA A 53 20.44 -0.87 1.24
CA ALA A 53 19.86 -1.16 2.55
C ALA A 53 20.97 -1.36 3.60
N ASP A 54 22.03 -2.09 3.28
CA ASP A 54 23.19 -2.30 4.15
C ASP A 54 23.92 -1.00 4.44
N THR A 55 24.12 -0.17 3.41
CA THR A 55 24.74 1.16 3.57
C THR A 55 23.91 2.02 4.52
N PHE A 56 22.59 2.07 4.31
CA PHE A 56 21.68 2.81 5.18
C PHE A 56 21.69 2.26 6.61
N SER A 57 21.64 0.95 6.80
CA SER A 57 21.72 0.29 8.12
C SER A 57 23.01 0.66 8.84
N SER A 58 24.16 0.57 8.15
CA SER A 58 25.46 0.92 8.70
C SER A 58 25.54 2.39 9.10
N CYS A 59 25.06 3.31 8.27
CA CYS A 59 25.09 4.75 8.56
C CYS A 59 24.09 5.17 9.65
N SER A 60 22.97 4.47 9.77
CA SER A 60 21.93 4.73 10.77
C SER A 60 22.16 4.00 12.10
N ALA A 61 23.19 3.16 12.18
CA ALA A 61 23.52 2.41 13.38
C ALA A 61 23.85 3.35 14.55
N THR A 62 23.42 2.98 15.76
CA THR A 62 23.66 3.78 16.98
C THR A 62 25.15 4.07 17.21
N GLN A 63 26.03 3.17 16.76
CA GLN A 63 27.48 3.31 16.85
C GLN A 63 28.05 4.47 16.02
N GLN A 64 27.30 4.96 15.01
CA GLN A 64 27.68 6.12 14.22
C GLN A 64 27.28 7.45 14.88
N LEU A 65 26.51 7.40 15.97
CA LEU A 65 26.12 8.62 16.69
C LEU A 65 27.30 9.18 17.50
N PRO A 66 27.40 10.52 17.64
CA PRO A 66 28.39 11.12 18.53
C PRO A 66 28.25 10.59 19.96
N PRO A 67 29.36 10.42 20.71
CA PRO A 67 29.32 9.90 22.08
C PRO A 67 28.40 10.70 23.02
N SER A 68 28.28 12.01 22.82
CA SER A 68 27.36 12.87 23.59
C SER A 68 25.89 12.49 23.36
N THR A 69 25.51 12.22 22.11
CA THR A 69 24.16 11.78 21.75
C THR A 69 23.84 10.41 22.33
N ILE A 70 24.79 9.46 22.27
CA ILE A 70 24.61 8.12 22.86
C ILE A 70 24.37 8.22 24.37
N ARG A 71 25.16 9.06 25.08
CA ARG A 71 24.97 9.28 26.52
C ARG A 71 23.58 9.80 26.84
N ILE A 72 23.13 10.86 26.15
CA ILE A 72 21.77 11.42 26.33
C ILE A 72 20.70 10.36 26.04
N GLN A 73 20.86 9.55 25.00
CA GLN A 73 19.92 8.47 24.70
C GLN A 73 19.85 7.43 25.82
N ASN A 74 20.99 7.05 26.40
CA ASN A 74 21.05 6.13 27.54
C ASN A 74 20.44 6.73 28.80
N ASP A 75 20.72 7.99 29.10
CA ASP A 75 20.18 8.68 30.28
C ASP A 75 18.65 8.79 30.21
N LEU A 76 18.10 9.05 29.01
CA LEU A 76 16.66 9.12 28.78
C LEU A 76 15.97 7.75 28.69
N ARG A 77 16.72 6.64 28.63
CA ARG A 77 16.15 5.31 28.35
C ARG A 77 15.16 4.87 29.42
N LEU A 78 15.52 5.04 30.69
CA LEU A 78 14.65 4.65 31.82
C LEU A 78 13.37 5.48 31.83
N GLN A 79 13.50 6.80 31.74
CA GLN A 79 12.35 7.70 31.70
C GLN A 79 11.39 7.37 30.54
N ARG A 80 11.90 7.10 29.33
CA ARG A 80 11.05 6.70 28.20
C ARG A 80 10.34 5.37 28.48
N TRP A 81 11.04 4.42 29.08
CA TRP A 81 10.41 3.16 29.45
C TRP A 81 9.30 3.36 30.47
N ASP A 82 9.52 4.19 31.48
CA ASP A 82 8.50 4.51 32.47
C ASP A 82 7.29 5.19 31.83
N ILE A 83 7.49 6.11 30.88
CA ILE A 83 6.41 6.76 30.13
C ILE A 83 5.61 5.74 29.32
N ILE A 84 6.28 4.84 28.59
CA ILE A 84 5.60 3.81 27.80
C ILE A 84 4.83 2.86 28.70
N ASN A 85 5.46 2.35 29.76
CA ASN A 85 4.82 1.46 30.71
C ASN A 85 3.63 2.14 31.39
N HIS A 86 3.76 3.41 31.75
CA HIS A 86 2.66 4.17 32.30
C HIS A 86 1.51 4.22 31.29
N ALA A 87 1.75 4.70 30.07
CA ALA A 87 0.73 4.81 29.03
C ALA A 87 0.04 3.48 28.72
N CYS A 88 0.78 2.36 28.67
CA CYS A 88 0.18 1.04 28.44
C CYS A 88 -0.67 0.52 29.60
N ASN A 89 -0.46 1.02 30.82
CA ASN A 89 -1.21 0.61 32.01
C ASN A 89 -2.21 1.67 32.48
N GLN A 90 -2.28 2.83 31.81
CA GLN A 90 -3.34 3.79 32.06
C GLN A 90 -4.59 3.31 31.34
N GLU A 91 -5.66 3.10 32.12
CA GLU A 91 -6.99 2.85 31.56
C GLU A 91 -7.48 4.13 30.86
N ASP A 92 -7.87 4.00 29.60
CA ASP A 92 -8.53 5.03 28.82
C ASP A 92 -10.03 4.73 28.64
N GLU A 93 -10.84 5.76 28.43
CA GLU A 93 -12.27 5.59 28.16
C GLU A 93 -12.53 4.72 26.92
N THR A 94 -11.58 4.67 25.99
CA THR A 94 -11.64 3.84 24.78
C THR A 94 -11.26 2.37 24.99
N ASP A 95 -10.71 2.00 26.16
CA ASP A 95 -10.39 0.61 26.48
C ASP A 95 -11.63 -0.22 26.87
N ALA A 96 -12.76 0.45 27.11
CA ALA A 96 -14.03 -0.21 27.38
C ALA A 96 -14.63 -0.83 26.09
N PRO A 97 -15.16 -2.06 26.15
CA PRO A 97 -15.91 -2.62 25.02
C PRO A 97 -17.12 -1.75 24.66
N PHE A 98 -17.38 -1.59 23.36
CA PHE A 98 -18.57 -0.88 22.89
C PHE A 98 -19.85 -1.46 23.48
N THR A 99 -20.71 -0.58 23.96
CA THR A 99 -22.04 -0.95 24.43
C THR A 99 -22.97 -1.26 23.26
N SER A 100 -23.98 -2.12 23.49
CA SER A 100 -25.03 -2.37 22.48
C SER A 100 -25.80 -1.10 22.12
N GLN A 101 -25.81 -0.06 22.96
CA GLN A 101 -26.43 1.23 22.63
C GLN A 101 -25.57 2.04 21.66
N GLU A 102 -24.25 2.09 21.85
CA GLU A 102 -23.32 2.74 20.94
C GLU A 102 -23.34 2.08 19.56
N LEU A 103 -23.31 0.75 19.51
CA LEU A 103 -23.44 0.00 18.25
C LEU A 103 -24.77 0.27 17.53
N ARG A 104 -25.86 0.45 18.28
CA ARG A 104 -27.17 0.84 17.70
C ARG A 104 -27.16 2.29 17.19
N ASN A 105 -26.43 3.18 17.85
CA ASN A 105 -26.32 4.59 17.46
C ASN A 105 -25.42 4.78 16.23
N THR A 106 -24.37 3.96 16.07
CA THR A 106 -23.46 4.01 14.90
C THR A 106 -24.07 3.44 13.64
N LYS A 107 -25.14 2.64 13.77
CA LYS A 107 -25.93 2.12 12.65
C LYS A 107 -26.63 3.26 11.88
N HIS A 108 -25.94 3.80 10.89
CA HIS A 108 -26.40 4.87 10.01
C HIS A 108 -27.76 4.59 9.34
N ARG A 109 -28.79 5.40 9.54
CA ARG A 109 -30.11 5.18 8.91
C ARG A 109 -30.20 5.77 7.50
N GLY A 110 -29.22 5.48 6.65
CA GLY A 110 -29.07 6.04 5.30
C GLY A 110 -29.48 5.10 4.16
N LYS A 111 -29.28 5.59 2.94
CA LYS A 111 -29.47 4.80 1.70
C LYS A 111 -28.35 3.75 1.59
N ASP A 112 -28.67 2.62 0.95
CA ASP A 112 -27.70 1.57 0.70
C ASP A 112 -26.57 2.09 -0.20
N THR A 113 -25.33 1.93 0.26
CA THR A 113 -24.13 2.28 -0.50
C THR A 113 -23.61 1.06 -1.25
N ALA A 114 -22.78 1.26 -2.27
CA ALA A 114 -22.13 0.15 -2.96
C ALA A 114 -21.36 -0.74 -1.96
N PRO A 115 -21.43 -2.08 -2.09
CA PRO A 115 -20.76 -2.99 -1.16
C PRO A 115 -19.24 -2.91 -1.27
N GLY A 116 -18.57 -3.29 -0.18
CA GLY A 116 -17.12 -3.42 -0.13
C GLY A 116 -16.60 -4.64 -0.90
N ALA A 117 -15.30 -4.93 -0.75
CA ALA A 117 -14.68 -6.10 -1.39
C ALA A 117 -15.24 -7.44 -0.89
N ASP A 118 -15.88 -7.44 0.28
CA ASP A 118 -16.60 -8.56 0.89
C ASP A 118 -18.00 -8.79 0.29
N GLY A 119 -18.51 -7.86 -0.53
CA GLY A 119 -19.83 -7.95 -1.13
C GLY A 119 -20.98 -7.69 -0.15
N ILE A 120 -20.70 -7.29 1.09
CA ILE A 120 -21.73 -7.06 2.11
C ILE A 120 -22.28 -5.64 1.93
N THR A 121 -23.59 -5.54 1.71
CA THR A 121 -24.28 -4.24 1.58
C THR A 121 -24.71 -3.70 2.94
N TYR A 122 -24.98 -2.39 2.99
CA TYR A 122 -25.44 -1.76 4.23
C TYR A 122 -26.81 -2.31 4.66
N THR A 123 -27.67 -2.64 3.71
CA THR A 123 -28.98 -3.28 3.96
C THR A 123 -28.85 -4.66 4.61
N MET A 124 -27.86 -5.47 4.23
CA MET A 124 -27.59 -6.76 4.86
C MET A 124 -27.24 -6.58 6.33
N ILE A 125 -26.31 -5.67 6.64
CA ILE A 125 -25.93 -5.32 8.02
C ILE A 125 -27.14 -4.77 8.79
N ASN A 126 -28.01 -4.00 8.12
CA ASN A 126 -29.20 -3.46 8.76
C ASN A 126 -30.22 -4.53 9.18
N ASN A 127 -30.28 -5.64 8.45
CA ASN A 127 -31.24 -6.72 8.70
C ASN A 127 -30.67 -7.86 9.56
N MET A 128 -29.38 -7.83 9.91
CA MET A 128 -28.85 -8.71 10.95
C MET A 128 -29.43 -8.29 12.29
N GLY A 129 -30.19 -9.19 12.93
CA GLY A 129 -30.92 -8.92 14.16
C GLY A 129 -30.04 -8.38 15.29
N THR A 130 -30.66 -7.61 16.19
CA THR A 130 -30.02 -7.15 17.43
C THR A 130 -29.70 -8.35 18.32
N ALA A 131 -28.41 -8.60 18.59
CA ALA A 131 -28.02 -9.32 19.79
C ALA A 131 -28.34 -8.48 21.03
#